data_AF-A0A3C0NKI0-F1
#
_entry.id   AF-A0A3C0NKI0-F1
#
_cell.length_a   1.000
_cell.length_b   1.000
_cell.length_c   1.000
_cell.angle_alpha   90.00
_cell.angle_beta   90.00
_cell.angle_gamma   90.00
#
_symmetry.space_group_name_H-M   'P 1'
#
loop_
_entity.id
_entity.type
_entity.pdbx_description
1 polymer ?
#
loop_
_entity_poly.entity_id
_entity_poly.type
_entity_poly.pdbx_seq_one_letter_code
_entity_poly.pdbx_strand_id
1 'polypeptide(L)'
;MYSYRNHLQSSEDLVTTYEATRAGFVALALEKNRRATPYVAQARALQEAASQSNSPADLLKIKGIELGLLTAAGLSDKSLAHLMPEDKAEAINGLIKNFLEPAGTKFVEELVFRFLLTRGDTLGGSMRNVGGALAQRKLTRAIISTLIIAGIQYHWQHLKTKKWVAMTNDDSEIELSLRGISWESEGRSRTLIYNLTVPLVRNNVDMCLFNLAPIDLVASKFSVIESYVALGELKGGIDPAGADEHWKTARTALDRVRVAFSRINHSPLTFFVGAAIERRMANEIWNQLENGILSNAANLNEENQVASISRWLCNL
;
A
#
# COMPACT_ATOMS: atom_id res chain seq x y z
N MET A 1 -12.65 -14.27 27.01
CA MET A 1 -13.22 -14.71 25.71
C MET A 1 -12.28 -14.22 24.62
N TYR A 2 -11.89 -15.07 23.66
CA TYR A 2 -10.95 -14.64 22.61
C TYR A 2 -11.63 -13.64 21.65
N SER A 3 -10.99 -12.50 21.38
CA SER A 3 -11.62 -11.39 20.64
C SER A 3 -12.06 -11.74 19.21
N TYR A 4 -11.36 -12.66 18.55
CA TYR A 4 -11.69 -13.13 17.19
C TYR A 4 -13.02 -13.91 17.13
N ARG A 5 -13.44 -14.54 18.24
CA ARG A 5 -14.70 -15.31 18.31
C ARG A 5 -15.96 -14.43 18.22
N ASN A 6 -15.79 -13.10 18.28
CA ASN A 6 -16.88 -12.15 18.04
C ASN A 6 -17.34 -12.12 16.58
N HIS A 7 -16.50 -12.55 15.64
CA HIS A 7 -16.80 -12.52 14.21
C HIS A 7 -16.30 -13.73 13.41
N LEU A 8 -15.55 -14.65 14.02
CA LEU A 8 -15.13 -15.92 13.42
C LEU A 8 -15.55 -17.11 14.28
N GLN A 9 -16.20 -18.09 13.66
CA GLN A 9 -16.57 -19.38 14.25
C GLN A 9 -15.69 -20.53 13.74
N SER A 10 -15.14 -20.40 12.54
CA SER A 10 -14.27 -21.39 11.91
C SER A 10 -13.22 -20.74 11.00
N SER A 11 -12.27 -21.55 10.51
CA SER A 11 -11.32 -21.10 9.48
C SER A 11 -12.02 -20.72 8.16
N GLU A 12 -13.17 -21.31 7.85
CA GLU A 12 -13.89 -21.02 6.60
C GLU A 12 -14.41 -19.58 6.55
N ASP A 13 -14.74 -18.99 7.72
CA ASP A 13 -15.22 -17.61 7.80
C ASP A 13 -14.17 -16.61 7.30
N LEU A 14 -12.88 -16.98 7.31
CA LEU A 14 -11.82 -16.14 6.78
C LEU A 14 -11.66 -16.23 5.26
N VAL A 15 -12.18 -17.27 4.62
CA VAL A 15 -11.93 -17.54 3.20
C VAL A 15 -12.61 -16.48 2.33
N THR A 16 -11.87 -15.94 1.35
CA THR A 16 -12.41 -14.92 0.45
C THR A 16 -13.33 -15.55 -0.58
N THR A 17 -14.54 -15.01 -0.71
CA THR A 17 -15.52 -15.51 -1.67
C THR A 17 -15.10 -15.20 -3.11
N TYR A 18 -15.65 -15.97 -4.05
CA TYR A 18 -15.47 -15.71 -5.47
C TYR A 18 -16.03 -14.32 -5.86
N GLU A 19 -17.17 -13.93 -5.31
CA GLU A 19 -17.84 -12.66 -5.55
C GLU A 19 -16.97 -11.48 -5.10
N ALA A 20 -16.38 -11.58 -3.91
CA ALA A 20 -15.44 -10.58 -3.39
C ALA A 20 -14.18 -10.47 -4.27
N THR A 21 -13.63 -11.62 -4.67
CA THR A 21 -12.48 -11.69 -5.59
C THR A 21 -12.78 -11.01 -6.92
N ARG A 22 -13.91 -11.36 -7.55
CA ARG A 22 -14.40 -10.76 -8.80
C ARG A 22 -14.59 -9.25 -8.65
N ALA A 23 -15.26 -8.82 -7.58
CA ALA A 23 -15.52 -7.40 -7.32
C ALA A 23 -14.21 -6.61 -7.17
N GLY A 24 -13.23 -7.14 -6.42
CA GLY A 24 -11.95 -6.46 -6.26
C GLY A 24 -11.11 -6.43 -7.55
N PHE A 25 -11.14 -7.46 -8.39
CA PHE A 25 -10.51 -7.39 -9.72
C PHE A 25 -11.14 -6.29 -10.60
N VAL A 26 -12.47 -6.17 -10.60
CA VAL A 26 -13.18 -5.10 -11.33
C VAL A 26 -12.78 -3.72 -10.79
N ALA A 27 -12.76 -3.55 -9.46
CA ALA A 27 -12.36 -2.29 -8.83
C ALA A 27 -10.92 -1.90 -9.17
N LEU A 28 -9.97 -2.85 -9.15
CA LEU A 28 -8.59 -2.60 -9.55
C LEU A 28 -8.47 -2.25 -11.04
N ALA A 29 -9.26 -2.86 -11.92
CA ALA A 29 -9.27 -2.54 -13.34
C ALA A 29 -9.78 -1.10 -13.59
N LEU A 30 -10.84 -0.69 -12.91
CA LEU A 30 -11.37 0.67 -12.97
C LEU A 30 -10.34 1.70 -12.48
N GLU A 31 -9.69 1.43 -11.35
CA GLU A 31 -8.64 2.31 -10.82
C GLU A 31 -7.40 2.34 -11.73
N LYS A 32 -7.04 1.23 -12.37
CA LYS A 32 -5.97 1.18 -13.38
C LYS A 32 -6.31 2.08 -14.57
N ASN A 33 -7.53 2.03 -15.08
CA ASN A 33 -7.98 2.88 -16.17
C ASN A 33 -7.94 4.36 -15.79
N ARG A 34 -8.43 4.72 -14.60
CA ARG A 34 -8.37 6.09 -14.08
C ARG A 34 -6.92 6.60 -13.98
N ARG A 35 -6.00 5.76 -13.53
CA ARG A 35 -4.56 6.08 -13.42
C ARG A 35 -3.81 6.03 -14.73
N ALA A 36 -4.36 5.42 -15.78
CA ALA A 36 -3.75 5.40 -17.10
C ALA A 36 -3.83 6.78 -17.80
N THR A 37 -4.84 7.60 -17.47
CA THR A 37 -5.11 8.89 -18.13
C THR A 37 -3.89 9.82 -18.23
N PRO A 38 -3.09 10.06 -17.17
CA PRO A 38 -1.92 10.93 -17.27
C PRO A 38 -0.84 10.38 -18.22
N TYR A 39 -0.65 9.06 -18.29
CA TYR A 39 0.33 8.44 -19.18
C TYR A 39 -0.08 8.54 -20.65
N VAL A 40 -1.38 8.38 -20.93
CA VAL A 40 -1.93 8.61 -22.28
C VAL A 40 -1.80 10.08 -22.68
N ALA A 41 -2.04 11.01 -21.75
CA ALA A 41 -1.85 12.45 -22.01
C ALA A 41 -0.38 12.79 -22.29
N GLN A 42 0.57 12.22 -21.55
CA GLN A 42 2.01 12.36 -21.80
C GLN A 42 2.40 11.82 -23.18
N ALA A 43 1.85 10.66 -23.58
CA ALA A 43 2.11 10.09 -24.90
C ALA A 43 1.60 10.99 -26.03
N ARG A 44 0.43 11.62 -25.88
CA ARG A 44 -0.10 12.61 -26.84
C ARG A 44 0.78 13.85 -26.92
N ALA A 45 1.26 14.36 -25.78
CA ALA A 45 2.17 15.50 -25.76
C ALA A 45 3.52 15.17 -26.43
N LEU A 46 4.05 13.96 -26.20
CA LEU A 46 5.26 13.48 -26.87
C LEU A 46 5.04 13.33 -28.38
N GLN A 47 3.90 12.79 -28.79
CA GLN A 47 3.53 12.65 -30.20
C GLN A 47 3.51 14.00 -30.89
N GLU A 48 2.80 14.99 -30.33
CA GLU A 48 2.70 16.35 -30.89
C GLU A 48 4.07 16.99 -31.06
N ALA A 49 4.95 16.88 -30.06
CA ALA A 49 6.29 17.41 -30.15
C ALA A 49 7.13 16.69 -31.22
N ALA A 50 7.12 15.35 -31.22
CA ALA A 50 7.89 14.53 -32.15
C ALA A 50 7.43 14.66 -33.61
N SER A 51 6.15 14.97 -33.85
CA SER A 51 5.59 15.20 -35.18
C SER A 51 6.18 16.42 -35.90
N GLN A 52 6.89 17.30 -35.19
CA GLN A 52 7.60 18.43 -35.78
C GLN A 52 8.96 18.03 -36.40
N SER A 53 9.41 16.79 -36.20
CA SER A 53 10.64 16.26 -36.78
C SER A 53 10.41 15.65 -38.16
N ASN A 54 11.33 15.92 -39.10
CA ASN A 54 11.31 15.31 -40.44
C ASN A 54 12.03 13.96 -40.49
N SER A 55 12.88 13.69 -39.50
CA SER A 55 13.64 12.44 -39.39
C SER A 55 13.84 12.05 -37.92
N PRO A 56 14.11 10.77 -37.63
CA PRO A 56 14.42 10.32 -36.27
C PRO A 56 15.57 11.07 -35.60
N ALA A 57 16.61 11.43 -36.35
CA ALA A 57 17.74 12.19 -35.82
C ALA A 57 17.36 13.62 -35.40
N ASP A 58 16.32 14.20 -35.99
CA ASP A 58 15.84 15.54 -35.63
C ASP A 58 15.20 15.58 -34.23
N LEU A 59 14.77 14.44 -33.68
CA LEU A 59 14.22 14.35 -32.32
C LEU A 59 15.22 14.86 -31.26
N LEU A 60 16.52 14.68 -31.49
CA LEU A 60 17.58 15.16 -30.59
C LEU A 60 17.67 16.70 -30.52
N LYS A 61 17.08 17.41 -31.49
CA LYS A 61 17.07 18.87 -31.55
C LYS A 61 15.89 19.48 -30.78
N ILE A 62 14.87 18.67 -30.45
CA ILE A 62 13.69 19.12 -29.73
C ILE A 62 14.00 19.13 -28.23
N LYS A 63 14.03 20.32 -27.63
CA LYS A 63 14.20 20.46 -26.19
C LYS A 63 12.93 20.06 -25.44
N GLY A 64 13.07 19.39 -24.30
CA GLY A 64 11.97 19.05 -23.40
C GLY A 64 11.31 17.70 -23.65
N ILE A 65 11.78 16.92 -24.65
CA ILE A 65 11.31 15.54 -24.89
C ILE A 65 12.31 14.47 -24.47
N GLU A 66 13.43 14.84 -23.84
CA GLU A 66 14.55 13.94 -23.51
C GLU A 66 14.09 12.78 -22.63
N LEU A 67 13.25 13.05 -21.63
CA LEU A 67 12.68 12.00 -20.78
C LEU A 67 11.74 11.07 -21.56
N GLY A 68 11.01 11.60 -22.55
CA GLY A 68 10.18 10.81 -23.44
C GLY A 68 11.01 9.83 -24.29
N LEU A 69 12.11 10.32 -24.86
CA LEU A 69 13.06 9.49 -25.61
C LEU A 69 13.71 8.42 -24.74
N LEU A 70 14.16 8.77 -23.52
CA LEU A 70 14.73 7.80 -22.58
C LEU A 70 13.72 6.73 -22.15
N THR A 71 12.47 7.12 -21.92
CA THR A 71 11.40 6.18 -21.58
C THR A 71 11.13 5.22 -22.75
N ALA A 72 11.06 5.74 -23.97
CA ALA A 72 10.89 4.93 -25.19
C ALA A 72 12.10 4.03 -25.48
N ALA A 73 13.29 4.41 -25.03
CA ALA A 73 14.50 3.59 -25.08
C ALA A 73 14.48 2.42 -24.08
N GLY A 74 13.39 2.26 -23.31
CA GLY A 74 13.22 1.17 -22.35
C GLY A 74 13.73 1.49 -20.94
N LEU A 75 14.12 2.74 -20.66
CA LEU A 75 14.63 3.13 -19.36
C LEU A 75 13.49 3.56 -18.42
N SER A 76 13.35 2.84 -17.32
CA SER A 76 12.45 3.19 -16.22
C SER A 76 13.00 4.35 -15.37
N ASP A 77 12.12 5.01 -14.61
CA ASP A 77 12.53 6.04 -13.64
C ASP A 77 13.56 5.50 -12.62
N LYS A 78 13.48 4.21 -12.27
CA LYS A 78 14.44 3.55 -11.36
C LYS A 78 15.81 3.38 -12.01
N SER A 79 15.87 2.89 -13.24
CA SER A 79 17.14 2.69 -13.95
C SER A 79 17.84 4.02 -14.24
N LEU A 80 17.08 5.07 -14.54
CA LEU A 80 17.64 6.40 -14.83
C LEU A 80 18.46 7.00 -13.67
N ALA A 81 18.18 6.60 -12.43
CA ALA A 81 18.93 7.02 -11.25
C ALA A 81 20.34 6.39 -11.17
N HIS A 82 20.61 5.33 -11.94
CA HIS A 82 21.87 4.60 -11.94
C HIS A 82 22.74 4.87 -13.17
N LEU A 83 22.24 5.67 -14.13
CA LEU A 83 22.88 5.89 -15.43
C LEU A 83 23.51 7.28 -15.53
N MET A 84 24.72 7.30 -16.08
CA MET A 84 25.46 8.52 -16.39
C MET A 84 24.86 9.21 -17.63
N PRO A 85 25.17 10.50 -17.86
CA PRO A 85 24.70 11.22 -19.06
C PRO A 85 25.07 10.52 -20.37
N GLU A 86 26.24 9.87 -20.43
CA GLU A 86 26.74 9.16 -21.60
C GLU A 86 25.90 7.91 -21.90
N ASP A 87 25.57 7.11 -20.87
CA ASP A 87 24.70 5.93 -21.01
C ASP A 87 23.30 6.32 -21.51
N LYS A 88 22.78 7.45 -21.02
CA LYS A 88 21.49 8.00 -21.43
C LYS A 88 21.51 8.40 -22.90
N ALA A 89 22.57 9.07 -23.34
CA ALA A 89 22.76 9.42 -24.74
C ALA A 89 22.89 8.18 -25.64
N GLU A 90 23.64 7.17 -25.19
CA GLU A 90 23.78 5.89 -25.89
C GLU A 90 22.43 5.17 -26.04
N ALA A 91 21.63 5.12 -24.98
CA ALA A 91 20.30 4.51 -25.03
C ALA A 91 19.37 5.20 -26.04
N ILE A 92 19.35 6.54 -26.09
CA ILE A 92 18.56 7.28 -27.09
C ILE A 92 19.08 7.00 -28.50
N ASN A 93 20.40 6.99 -28.70
CA ASN A 93 20.99 6.68 -30.00
C ASN A 93 20.66 5.24 -30.45
N GLY A 94 20.68 4.28 -29.51
CA GLY A 94 20.25 2.91 -29.76
C GLY A 94 18.77 2.82 -30.13
N LEU A 95 17.90 3.59 -29.46
CA LEU A 95 16.48 3.70 -29.83
C LEU A 95 16.32 4.21 -31.27
N ILE A 96 17.00 5.32 -31.60
CA ILE A 96 16.92 5.96 -32.91
C ILE A 96 17.36 4.99 -34.00
N LYS A 97 18.58 4.46 -33.91
CA LYS A 97 19.19 3.62 -34.95
C LYS A 97 18.49 2.29 -35.15
N ASN A 98 18.10 1.64 -34.06
CA ASN A 98 17.63 0.26 -34.14
C ASN A 98 16.12 0.15 -34.34
N PHE A 99 15.35 1.22 -34.09
CA PHE A 99 13.89 1.15 -34.14
C PHE A 99 13.25 2.32 -34.87
N LEU A 100 13.64 3.57 -34.58
CA LEU A 100 12.98 4.73 -35.19
C LEU A 100 13.38 4.93 -36.66
N GLU A 101 14.66 4.76 -37.00
CA GLU A 101 15.15 4.79 -38.38
C GLU A 101 14.54 3.66 -39.23
N PRO A 102 14.54 2.38 -38.79
CA PRO A 102 13.85 1.30 -39.50
C PRO A 102 12.35 1.49 -39.68
N ALA A 103 11.68 2.21 -38.78
CA ALA A 103 10.24 2.50 -38.89
C ALA A 103 9.89 3.52 -40.00
N GLY A 104 10.88 4.19 -40.58
CA GLY A 104 10.69 5.11 -41.70
C GLY A 104 9.67 6.21 -41.39
N THR A 105 8.64 6.36 -42.24
CA THR A 105 7.60 7.39 -42.07
C THR A 105 6.74 7.19 -40.81
N LYS A 106 6.82 6.03 -40.16
CA LYS A 106 6.10 5.71 -38.93
C LYS A 106 6.93 5.90 -37.66
N PHE A 107 8.11 6.53 -37.74
CA PHE A 107 9.00 6.64 -36.58
C PHE A 107 8.37 7.33 -35.36
N VAL A 108 7.46 8.29 -35.56
CA VAL A 108 6.72 8.93 -34.46
C VAL A 108 5.75 7.95 -33.78
N GLU A 109 5.07 7.11 -34.56
CA GLU A 109 4.19 6.06 -34.04
C GLU A 109 5.00 5.02 -33.25
N GLU A 110 6.13 4.56 -33.80
CA GLU A 110 7.06 3.63 -33.12
C GLU A 110 7.58 4.20 -31.80
N LEU A 111 7.96 5.49 -31.78
CA LEU A 111 8.38 6.20 -30.57
C LEU A 111 7.28 6.18 -29.50
N VAL A 112 6.04 6.52 -29.87
CA VAL A 112 4.90 6.58 -28.95
C VAL A 112 4.52 5.19 -28.43
N PHE A 113 4.55 4.16 -29.27
CA PHE A 113 4.26 2.79 -28.85
C PHE A 113 5.27 2.27 -27.84
N ARG A 114 6.57 2.51 -28.08
CA ARG A 114 7.62 2.13 -27.12
C ARG A 114 7.52 2.91 -25.81
N PHE A 115 7.25 4.21 -25.90
CA PHE A 115 6.99 5.03 -24.72
C PHE A 115 5.84 4.45 -23.87
N LEU A 116 4.71 4.16 -24.50
CA LEU A 116 3.53 3.61 -23.82
C LEU A 116 3.79 2.20 -23.26
N LEU A 117 4.55 1.36 -23.96
CA LEU A 117 4.90 0.02 -23.49
C LEU A 117 5.72 0.07 -22.19
N THR A 118 6.74 0.93 -22.13
CA THR A 118 7.53 1.14 -20.90
C THR A 118 6.70 1.80 -19.79
N ARG A 119 5.82 2.76 -20.12
CA ARG A 119 4.87 3.34 -19.15
C ARG A 119 3.84 2.32 -18.66
N GLY A 120 3.51 1.31 -19.46
CA GLY A 120 2.65 0.20 -19.07
C GLY A 120 3.20 -0.58 -17.87
N ASP A 121 4.51 -0.87 -17.85
CA ASP A 121 5.16 -1.50 -16.70
C ASP A 121 5.21 -0.55 -15.49
N THR A 122 5.47 0.74 -15.70
CA THR A 122 5.41 1.76 -14.64
C THR A 122 4.03 1.81 -13.97
N LEU A 123 2.96 1.84 -14.77
CA LEU A 123 1.58 1.80 -14.29
C LEU A 123 1.32 0.48 -13.54
N GLY A 124 1.73 -0.67 -14.10
CA GLY A 124 1.60 -1.98 -13.47
C GLY A 124 2.28 -2.03 -12.10
N GLY A 125 3.52 -1.56 -12.01
CA GLY A 125 4.26 -1.44 -10.76
C GLY A 125 3.56 -0.53 -9.75
N SER A 126 3.00 0.59 -10.19
CA SER A 126 2.23 1.49 -9.32
C SER A 126 0.96 0.81 -8.77
N MET A 127 0.25 0.02 -9.60
CA MET A 127 -0.99 -0.67 -9.21
C MET A 127 -0.78 -1.73 -8.13
N ARG A 128 0.42 -2.35 -8.06
CA ARG A 128 0.77 -3.28 -6.97
C ARG A 128 0.71 -2.60 -5.58
N ASN A 129 1.07 -1.31 -5.51
CA ASN A 129 1.00 -0.54 -4.27
C ASN A 129 -0.42 -0.01 -3.97
N VAL A 130 -1.27 0.09 -5.00
CA VAL A 130 -2.64 0.61 -4.86
C VAL A 130 -3.50 -0.29 -4.01
N GLY A 131 -3.39 -1.61 -4.16
CA GLY A 131 -4.13 -2.57 -3.32
C GLY A 131 -3.89 -2.33 -1.83
N GLY A 132 -2.62 -2.18 -1.42
CA GLY A 132 -2.26 -1.84 -0.04
C GLY A 132 -2.84 -0.50 0.42
N ALA A 133 -2.75 0.54 -0.41
CA ALA A 133 -3.31 1.85 -0.08
C ALA A 133 -4.85 1.84 0.05
N LEU A 134 -5.55 1.12 -0.83
CA LEU A 134 -7.01 0.96 -0.75
C LEU A 134 -7.42 0.17 0.49
N ALA A 135 -6.66 -0.87 0.84
CA ALA A 135 -6.90 -1.63 2.05
C ALA A 135 -6.71 -0.79 3.33
N GLN A 136 -5.62 -0.01 3.39
CA GLN A 136 -5.38 0.93 4.47
C GLN A 136 -6.55 1.91 4.60
N ARG A 137 -7.01 2.49 3.49
CA ARG A 137 -8.17 3.41 3.47
C ARG A 137 -9.43 2.75 4.00
N LYS A 138 -9.76 1.56 3.52
CA LYS A 138 -10.97 0.81 3.94
C LYS A 138 -10.97 0.55 5.44
N LEU A 139 -9.87 0.04 5.99
CA LEU A 139 -9.75 -0.24 7.41
C LEU A 139 -9.70 1.05 8.26
N THR A 140 -8.96 2.06 7.81
CA THR A 140 -8.93 3.40 8.43
C THR A 140 -10.33 3.96 8.56
N ARG A 141 -11.13 3.88 7.48
CA ARG A 141 -12.48 4.39 7.46
C ARG A 141 -13.38 3.68 8.47
N ALA A 142 -13.28 2.35 8.56
CA ALA A 142 -14.01 1.55 9.54
C ALA A 142 -13.63 1.88 10.99
N ILE A 143 -12.34 2.11 11.27
CA ILE A 143 -11.86 2.56 12.59
C ILE A 143 -12.47 3.92 12.94
N ILE A 144 -12.39 4.90 12.05
CA ILE A 144 -12.94 6.23 12.33
C ILE A 144 -14.46 6.17 12.52
N SER A 145 -15.18 5.45 11.67
CA SER A 145 -16.63 5.26 11.83
C SER A 145 -16.97 4.63 13.18
N THR A 146 -16.13 3.70 13.66
CA THR A 146 -16.29 3.09 14.98
C THR A 146 -16.12 4.12 16.10
N LEU A 147 -15.11 4.99 16.02
CA LEU A 147 -14.88 6.06 16.99
C LEU A 147 -16.05 7.07 17.01
N ILE A 148 -16.53 7.47 15.83
CA ILE A 148 -17.66 8.41 15.69
C ILE A 148 -18.94 7.83 16.32
N ILE A 149 -19.29 6.58 16.00
CA ILE A 149 -20.47 5.92 16.57
C ILE A 149 -20.36 5.82 18.11
N ALA A 150 -19.16 5.65 18.64
CA ALA A 150 -18.90 5.63 20.08
C ALA A 150 -18.86 7.02 20.73
N GLY A 151 -18.97 8.11 19.96
CA GLY A 151 -18.84 9.48 20.47
C GLY A 151 -17.42 9.86 20.88
N ILE A 152 -16.40 9.11 20.42
CA ILE A 152 -15.00 9.30 20.78
C ILE A 152 -14.35 10.29 19.80
N GLN A 153 -13.84 11.40 20.34
CA GLN A 153 -13.06 12.36 19.58
C GLN A 153 -11.68 11.79 19.22
N TYR A 154 -11.18 12.14 18.04
CA TYR A 154 -9.88 11.66 17.58
C TYR A 154 -9.06 12.78 16.92
N HIS A 155 -7.77 12.53 16.80
CA HIS A 155 -6.82 13.30 16.00
C HIS A 155 -6.26 12.40 14.92
N TRP A 156 -5.86 12.97 13.79
CA TRP A 156 -5.23 12.22 12.71
C TRP A 156 -3.95 12.91 12.24
N GLN A 157 -3.01 12.11 11.76
CA GLN A 157 -1.74 12.58 11.23
C GLN A 157 -1.78 12.61 9.71
N HIS A 158 -1.51 13.77 9.13
CA HIS A 158 -1.40 13.89 7.67
C HIS A 158 -0.10 13.25 7.15
N LEU A 159 -0.20 12.46 6.08
CA LEU A 159 0.84 11.57 5.56
C LEU A 159 2.09 12.32 5.08
N LYS A 160 1.94 13.49 4.44
CA LYS A 160 3.08 14.27 3.93
C LYS A 160 3.69 15.17 5.00
N THR A 161 2.88 16.07 5.56
CA THR A 161 3.31 17.08 6.55
C THR A 161 3.63 16.50 7.93
N LYS A 162 3.16 15.30 8.25
CA LYS A 162 3.28 14.65 9.57
C LYS A 162 2.65 15.43 10.73
N LYS A 163 1.86 16.47 10.43
CA LYS A 163 1.14 17.25 11.44
C LYS A 163 -0.07 16.47 11.93
N TRP A 164 -0.31 16.55 13.23
CA TRP A 164 -1.53 16.06 13.86
C TRP A 164 -2.60 17.15 13.82
N VAL A 165 -3.82 16.76 13.45
CA VAL A 165 -4.97 17.65 13.33
C VAL A 165 -6.14 17.00 14.06
N ALA A 166 -6.93 17.78 14.79
CA ALA A 166 -8.16 17.31 15.39
C ALA A 166 -9.17 16.88 14.30
N MET A 167 -10.05 15.95 14.64
CA MET A 167 -11.18 15.63 13.77
C MET A 167 -12.06 16.87 13.51
N THR A 168 -12.78 16.84 12.40
CA THR A 168 -13.80 17.85 12.10
C THR A 168 -15.13 17.16 11.81
N ASN A 169 -16.22 17.93 11.73
CA ASN A 169 -17.54 17.38 11.39
C ASN A 169 -17.60 16.83 9.96
N ASP A 170 -16.72 17.31 9.06
CA ASP A 170 -16.54 16.74 7.73
C ASP A 170 -15.17 16.06 7.66
N ASP A 171 -15.16 14.76 7.89
CA ASP A 171 -13.96 13.92 7.78
C ASP A 171 -13.98 13.07 6.50
N SER A 172 -14.77 13.49 5.51
CA SER A 172 -14.87 12.79 4.23
C SER A 172 -13.49 12.68 3.59
N GLU A 173 -13.14 11.46 3.17
CA GLU A 173 -11.91 11.15 2.44
C GLU A 173 -10.58 11.44 3.17
N ILE A 174 -10.57 11.72 4.49
CA ILE A 174 -9.30 11.97 5.20
C ILE A 174 -8.34 10.78 5.10
N GLU A 175 -8.87 9.56 4.96
CA GLU A 175 -8.10 8.33 4.75
C GLU A 175 -7.23 8.34 3.48
N LEU A 176 -7.51 9.22 2.51
CA LEU A 176 -6.66 9.42 1.32
C LEU A 176 -5.27 9.98 1.67
N SER A 177 -5.18 10.75 2.76
CA SER A 177 -3.98 11.47 3.18
C SER A 177 -3.56 11.15 4.61
N LEU A 178 -4.17 10.15 5.24
CA LEU A 178 -3.91 9.79 6.63
C LEU A 178 -2.70 8.84 6.76
N ARG A 179 -1.89 9.06 7.81
CA ARG A 179 -0.82 8.16 8.25
C ARG A 179 -1.05 7.55 9.64
N GLY A 180 -1.78 8.24 10.51
CA GLY A 180 -2.04 7.76 11.86
C GLY A 180 -3.32 8.36 12.42
N ILE A 181 -3.88 7.69 13.42
CA ILE A 181 -5.07 8.11 14.17
C ILE A 181 -4.73 8.02 15.64
N SER A 182 -5.19 8.95 16.45
CA SER A 182 -5.08 8.92 17.89
C SER A 182 -6.40 9.28 18.55
N TRP A 183 -6.76 8.55 19.60
CA TRP A 183 -7.98 8.75 20.37
C TRP A 183 -7.70 8.44 21.84
N GLU A 184 -8.68 8.69 22.69
CA GLU A 184 -8.64 8.28 24.10
C GLU A 184 -9.68 7.18 24.32
N SER A 185 -9.29 6.14 25.05
CA SER A 185 -10.16 5.03 25.43
C SER A 185 -9.90 4.69 26.90
N GLU A 186 -10.95 4.75 27.72
CA GLU A 186 -10.90 4.47 29.16
C GLU A 186 -9.79 5.25 29.91
N GLY A 187 -9.63 6.55 29.61
CA GLY A 187 -8.61 7.39 30.25
C GLY A 187 -7.18 7.16 29.75
N ARG A 188 -7.00 6.37 28.69
CA ARG A 188 -5.68 6.07 28.11
C ARG A 188 -5.61 6.54 26.66
N SER A 189 -4.52 7.19 26.29
CA SER A 189 -4.27 7.56 24.91
C SER A 189 -3.94 6.33 24.06
N ARG A 190 -4.55 6.25 22.89
CA ARG A 190 -4.23 5.29 21.84
C ARG A 190 -3.73 6.04 20.62
N THR A 191 -2.66 5.55 20.02
CA THR A 191 -2.12 6.10 18.77
C THR A 191 -1.81 4.96 17.83
N LEU A 192 -2.52 4.89 16.70
CA LEU A 192 -2.27 3.98 15.60
C LEU A 192 -1.41 4.67 14.53
N ILE A 193 -0.32 4.03 14.12
CA ILE A 193 0.56 4.49 13.03
C ILE A 193 0.65 3.40 11.97
N TYR A 194 0.44 3.78 10.70
CA TYR A 194 0.61 2.90 9.55
C TYR A 194 2.05 2.89 9.02
N ASN A 195 2.48 1.73 8.51
CA ASN A 195 3.75 1.49 7.82
C ASN A 195 4.96 2.03 8.61
N LEU A 196 5.09 1.64 9.87
CA LEU A 196 6.16 2.12 10.76
C LEU A 196 7.34 1.16 10.76
N THR A 197 8.56 1.68 10.59
CA THR A 197 9.77 0.92 10.91
C THR A 197 9.90 0.82 12.43
N VAL A 198 9.64 -0.36 12.98
CA VAL A 198 9.72 -0.61 14.43
C VAL A 198 11.19 -0.73 14.82
N PRO A 199 11.74 0.17 15.68
CA PRO A 199 13.18 0.20 15.96
C PRO A 199 13.74 -1.12 16.49
N LEU A 200 12.98 -1.80 17.35
CA LEU A 200 13.38 -3.07 17.96
C LEU A 200 13.54 -4.20 16.92
N VAL A 201 12.64 -4.25 15.93
CA VAL A 201 12.60 -5.31 14.90
C VAL A 201 13.42 -4.92 13.65
N ARG A 202 13.73 -3.62 13.50
CA ARG A 202 14.40 -3.01 12.34
C ARG A 202 13.73 -3.34 11.01
N ASN A 203 12.41 -3.52 11.04
CA ASN A 203 11.58 -3.81 9.88
C ASN A 203 10.30 -2.98 9.94
N ASN A 204 9.67 -2.82 8.78
CA ASN A 204 8.36 -2.19 8.68
C ASN A 204 7.28 -3.14 9.20
N VAL A 205 6.30 -2.58 9.90
CA VAL A 205 5.05 -3.25 10.29
C VAL A 205 3.90 -2.37 9.81
N ASP A 206 2.92 -2.99 9.15
CA ASP A 206 1.85 -2.27 8.46
C ASP A 206 1.00 -1.44 9.45
N MET A 207 0.75 -1.96 10.66
CA MET A 207 -0.03 -1.30 11.70
C MET A 207 0.62 -1.43 13.07
N CYS A 208 0.84 -0.29 13.75
CA CYS A 208 1.38 -0.24 15.12
C CYS A 208 0.47 0.60 16.02
N LEU A 209 -0.14 -0.03 17.02
CA LEU A 209 -0.97 0.63 18.03
C LEU A 209 -0.17 0.83 19.32
N PHE A 210 -0.20 2.06 19.84
CA PHE A 210 0.53 2.48 21.02
C PHE A 210 -0.42 2.95 22.13
N ASN A 211 -0.08 2.66 23.39
CA ASN A 211 -0.65 3.27 24.59
C ASN A 211 0.15 4.53 24.95
N LEU A 212 0.14 5.51 24.04
CA LEU A 212 0.90 6.74 24.20
C LEU A 212 0.28 7.85 23.36
N ALA A 213 0.30 9.09 23.86
CA ALA A 213 -0.16 10.24 23.11
C ALA A 213 0.80 10.57 21.94
N PRO A 214 0.32 11.22 20.88
CA PRO A 214 1.15 11.54 19.71
C PRO A 214 2.43 12.32 20.01
N ILE A 215 2.37 13.27 20.95
CA ILE A 215 3.50 14.14 21.30
C ILE A 215 4.65 13.33 21.91
N ASP A 216 4.33 12.44 22.86
CA ASP A 216 5.30 11.60 23.56
C ASP A 216 5.83 10.49 22.65
N LEU A 217 4.98 9.97 21.75
CA LEU A 217 5.37 8.97 20.76
C LEU A 217 6.43 9.51 19.79
N VAL A 218 6.25 10.75 19.32
CA VAL A 218 7.24 11.41 18.45
C VAL A 218 8.50 11.77 19.23
N ALA A 219 8.36 12.32 20.44
CA ALA A 219 9.50 12.70 21.28
C ALA A 219 10.40 11.50 21.61
N SER A 220 9.81 10.35 21.91
CA SER A 220 10.54 9.10 22.19
C SER A 220 11.04 8.39 20.94
N LYS A 221 10.74 8.88 19.72
CA LYS A 221 11.11 8.23 18.46
C LYS A 221 10.69 6.76 18.41
N PHE A 222 9.50 6.44 18.94
CA PHE A 222 8.97 5.07 18.98
C PHE A 222 9.83 4.07 19.76
N SER A 223 10.66 4.53 20.70
CA SER A 223 11.58 3.66 21.45
C SER A 223 11.02 3.13 22.78
N VAL A 224 9.87 3.63 23.25
CA VAL A 224 9.20 3.13 24.47
C VAL A 224 8.50 1.82 24.15
N ILE A 225 9.12 0.72 24.55
CA ILE A 225 8.72 -0.63 24.14
C ILE A 225 7.38 -1.03 24.77
N GLU A 226 7.20 -0.71 26.04
CA GLU A 226 6.02 -1.05 26.84
C GLU A 226 4.76 -0.34 26.31
N SER A 227 4.94 0.72 25.52
CA SER A 227 3.85 1.43 24.89
C SER A 227 3.24 0.68 23.70
N TYR A 228 3.93 -0.30 23.09
CA TYR A 228 3.38 -1.08 21.98
C TYR A 228 2.26 -2.01 22.50
N VAL A 229 1.02 -1.77 22.07
CA VAL A 229 -0.16 -2.54 22.47
C VAL A 229 -0.47 -3.64 21.47
N ALA A 230 -0.46 -3.31 20.18
CA ALA A 230 -0.74 -4.26 19.11
C ALA A 230 0.08 -3.95 17.85
N LEU A 231 0.53 -5.00 17.16
CA LEU A 231 1.21 -4.92 15.88
C LEU A 231 0.51 -5.84 14.88
N GLY A 232 0.23 -5.34 13.68
CA GLY A 232 -0.51 -6.12 12.68
C GLY A 232 -0.03 -5.91 11.26
N GLU A 233 -0.32 -6.93 10.44
CA GLU A 233 -0.07 -6.94 9.01
C GLU A 233 -1.39 -6.76 8.25
N LEU A 234 -1.37 -5.95 7.20
CA LEU A 234 -2.53 -5.59 6.38
C LEU A 234 -2.22 -5.85 4.90
N LYS A 235 -2.86 -6.86 4.31
CA LYS A 235 -2.64 -7.25 2.91
C LYS A 235 -3.86 -6.94 2.06
N GLY A 236 -3.70 -5.98 1.14
CA GLY A 236 -4.78 -5.48 0.28
C GLY A 236 -4.86 -6.08 -1.14
N GLY A 237 -4.00 -7.05 -1.47
CA GLY A 237 -4.06 -7.74 -2.75
C GLY A 237 -5.31 -8.63 -2.84
N ILE A 238 -6.05 -8.54 -3.94
CA ILE A 238 -7.25 -9.38 -4.17
C ILE A 238 -6.94 -10.67 -4.94
N ASP A 239 -5.76 -10.77 -5.55
CA ASP A 239 -5.40 -11.93 -6.37
C ASP A 239 -5.16 -13.19 -5.50
N PRO A 240 -5.97 -14.25 -5.65
CA PRO A 240 -5.80 -15.49 -4.90
C PRO A 240 -4.43 -16.14 -5.13
N ALA A 241 -3.84 -15.98 -6.31
CA ALA A 241 -2.53 -16.56 -6.63
C ALA A 241 -1.40 -15.99 -5.77
N GLY A 242 -1.54 -14.74 -5.30
CA GLY A 242 -0.59 -14.09 -4.40
C GLY A 242 -0.88 -14.30 -2.91
N ALA A 243 -2.05 -14.85 -2.55
CA ALA A 243 -2.53 -14.87 -1.16
C ALA A 243 -1.59 -15.62 -0.20
N ASP A 244 -1.19 -16.84 -0.56
CA ASP A 244 -0.31 -17.69 0.26
C ASP A 244 1.09 -17.07 0.44
N GLU A 245 1.64 -16.46 -0.61
CA GLU A 245 2.94 -15.76 -0.57
C GLU A 245 2.89 -14.49 0.31
N HIS A 246 1.81 -13.71 0.19
CA HIS A 246 1.58 -12.56 1.05
C HIS A 246 1.40 -12.96 2.52
N TRP A 247 0.72 -14.07 2.79
CA TRP A 247 0.59 -14.63 4.13
C TRP A 247 1.92 -15.10 4.70
N LYS A 248 2.72 -15.88 3.96
CA LYS A 248 4.05 -16.32 4.42
C LYS A 248 4.91 -15.13 4.83
N THR A 249 4.90 -14.07 4.03
CA THR A 249 5.63 -12.84 4.31
C THR A 249 5.13 -12.16 5.58
N ALA A 250 3.81 -12.00 5.73
CA ALA A 250 3.17 -11.42 6.91
C ALA A 250 3.46 -12.25 8.17
N ARG A 251 3.33 -13.57 8.09
CA ARG A 251 3.60 -14.52 9.17
C ARG A 251 5.04 -14.38 9.67
N THR A 252 6.02 -14.37 8.76
CA THR A 252 7.42 -14.16 9.12
C THR A 252 7.67 -12.79 9.75
N ALA A 253 6.99 -11.73 9.30
CA ALA A 253 7.08 -10.41 9.92
C ALA A 253 6.54 -10.44 11.37
N LEU A 254 5.37 -11.03 11.59
CA LEU A 254 4.77 -11.19 12.92
C LEU A 254 5.61 -12.09 13.84
N ASP A 255 6.24 -13.15 13.30
CA ASP A 255 7.19 -13.98 14.05
C ASP A 255 8.38 -13.16 14.54
N ARG A 256 8.97 -12.31 13.68
CA ARG A 256 10.07 -11.43 14.07
C ARG A 256 9.65 -10.45 15.17
N VAL A 257 8.44 -9.90 15.08
CA VAL A 257 7.86 -9.05 16.14
C VAL A 257 7.82 -9.84 17.45
N ARG A 258 7.15 -10.99 17.48
CA ARG A 258 7.02 -11.80 18.70
C ARG A 258 8.36 -12.16 19.32
N VAL A 259 9.32 -12.64 18.51
CA VAL A 259 10.66 -13.02 18.98
C VAL A 259 11.44 -11.82 19.51
N ALA A 260 11.34 -10.65 18.87
CA ALA A 260 12.08 -9.47 19.32
C ALA A 260 11.53 -8.93 20.63
N PHE A 261 10.21 -8.86 20.78
CA PHE A 261 9.54 -8.36 21.98
C PHE A 261 9.65 -9.35 23.17
N SER A 262 9.60 -10.66 22.93
CA SER A 262 9.75 -11.64 24.01
C SER A 262 11.12 -11.60 24.70
N ARG A 263 12.19 -11.28 23.96
CA ARG A 263 13.57 -11.13 24.50
C ARG A 263 13.70 -10.04 25.55
N ILE A 264 12.75 -9.13 25.61
CA ILE A 264 12.71 -8.00 26.54
C ILE A 264 11.47 -8.06 27.44
N ASN A 265 10.87 -9.26 27.59
CA ASN A 265 9.72 -9.53 28.45
C ASN A 265 8.49 -8.65 28.16
N HIS A 266 8.30 -8.21 26.92
CA HIS A 266 7.07 -7.56 26.46
C HIS A 266 6.36 -8.43 25.42
N SER A 267 5.04 -8.37 25.37
CA SER A 267 4.26 -9.23 24.47
C SER A 267 3.06 -8.46 23.91
N PRO A 268 3.26 -7.58 22.92
CA PRO A 268 2.15 -6.89 22.27
C PRO A 268 1.25 -7.90 21.55
N LEU A 269 -0.03 -7.55 21.44
CA LEU A 269 -1.00 -8.33 20.67
C LEU A 269 -0.60 -8.34 19.19
N THR A 270 -0.84 -9.45 18.49
CA THR A 270 -0.58 -9.53 17.05
C THR A 270 -1.84 -9.84 16.26
N PHE A 271 -2.01 -9.26 15.09
CA PHE A 271 -3.20 -9.49 14.27
C PHE A 271 -2.91 -9.45 12.77
N PHE A 272 -3.82 -10.01 11.98
CA PHE A 272 -3.71 -10.06 10.52
C PHE A 272 -5.03 -9.67 9.85
N VAL A 273 -4.96 -8.80 8.84
CA VAL A 273 -6.12 -8.46 8.00
C VAL A 273 -5.76 -8.66 6.54
N GLY A 274 -6.51 -9.48 5.82
CA GLY A 274 -6.22 -9.85 4.43
C GLY A 274 -7.42 -9.67 3.51
N ALA A 275 -7.20 -9.18 2.29
CA ALA A 275 -8.21 -9.08 1.24
C ALA A 275 -8.32 -10.37 0.39
N ALA A 276 -7.22 -11.09 0.20
CA ALA A 276 -7.21 -12.42 -0.40
C ALA A 276 -6.73 -13.42 0.65
N ILE A 277 -7.64 -14.31 1.06
CA ILE A 277 -7.40 -15.35 2.04
C ILE A 277 -7.91 -16.67 1.45
N GLU A 278 -6.98 -17.55 1.13
CA GLU A 278 -7.26 -18.90 0.61
C GLU A 278 -7.39 -19.93 1.74
N ARG A 279 -8.07 -21.04 1.47
CA ARG A 279 -8.38 -22.09 2.45
C ARG A 279 -7.17 -22.58 3.26
N ARG A 280 -6.02 -22.78 2.62
CA ARG A 280 -4.79 -23.26 3.30
C ARG A 280 -4.31 -22.26 4.34
N MET A 281 -4.13 -20.99 3.94
CA MET A 281 -3.70 -19.95 4.87
C MET A 281 -4.76 -19.62 5.92
N ALA A 282 -6.04 -19.72 5.59
CA ALA A 282 -7.13 -19.58 6.56
C ALA A 282 -7.01 -20.60 7.70
N ASN A 283 -6.70 -21.86 7.38
CA ASN A 283 -6.44 -22.89 8.39
C ASN A 283 -5.20 -22.57 9.25
N GLU A 284 -4.13 -22.04 8.65
CA GLU A 284 -2.94 -21.63 9.42
C GLU A 284 -3.24 -20.44 10.36
N ILE A 285 -3.96 -19.42 9.87
CA ILE A 285 -4.39 -18.27 10.66
C ILE A 285 -5.27 -18.75 11.82
N TRP A 286 -6.25 -19.61 11.54
CA TRP A 286 -7.13 -20.19 12.54
C TRP A 286 -6.37 -20.96 13.62
N ASN A 287 -5.43 -21.82 13.21
CA ASN A 287 -4.57 -22.54 14.16
C ASN A 287 -3.73 -21.58 15.02
N GLN A 288 -3.24 -20.45 14.48
CA GLN A 288 -2.54 -19.45 15.29
C GLN A 288 -3.46 -18.73 16.26
N LEU A 289 -4.72 -18.48 15.89
CA LEU A 289 -5.73 -17.89 16.77
C LEU A 289 -6.07 -18.83 17.95
N GLU A 290 -6.33 -20.12 17.66
CA GLU A 290 -6.67 -21.11 18.68
C GLU A 290 -5.52 -21.36 19.66
N ASN A 291 -4.28 -21.32 19.17
CA ASN A 291 -3.08 -21.49 20.00
C ASN A 291 -2.63 -20.18 20.69
N GLY A 292 -3.35 -19.07 20.52
CA GLY A 292 -3.01 -17.77 21.11
C GLY A 292 -1.75 -17.11 20.56
N ILE A 293 -1.21 -17.61 19.44
CA ILE A 293 -0.06 -17.03 18.73
C ILE A 293 -0.45 -15.72 18.03
N LEU A 294 -1.67 -15.70 17.48
CA LEU A 294 -2.30 -14.52 16.89
C LEU A 294 -3.49 -14.12 17.76
N SER A 295 -3.66 -12.83 18.02
CA SER A 295 -4.69 -12.30 18.91
C SER A 295 -6.03 -12.06 18.20
N ASN A 296 -5.98 -11.69 16.90
CA ASN A 296 -7.16 -11.44 16.09
C ASN A 296 -6.87 -11.56 14.58
N ALA A 297 -7.88 -11.80 13.76
CA ALA A 297 -7.75 -11.77 12.31
C ALA A 297 -9.07 -11.40 11.62
N ALA A 298 -9.03 -10.83 10.43
CA ALA A 298 -10.23 -10.54 9.65
C ALA A 298 -9.99 -10.64 8.14
N ASN A 299 -11.02 -11.05 7.41
CA ASN A 299 -11.12 -10.85 5.97
C ASN A 299 -11.58 -9.41 5.71
N LEU A 300 -10.78 -8.66 4.96
CA LEU A 300 -11.04 -7.26 4.63
C LEU A 300 -12.28 -7.06 3.74
N ASN A 301 -12.75 -8.11 3.08
CA ASN A 301 -13.96 -8.08 2.26
C ASN A 301 -15.23 -8.43 3.03
N GLU A 302 -15.11 -8.92 4.27
CA GLU A 302 -16.25 -9.24 5.13
C GLU A 302 -16.54 -8.08 6.09
N GLU A 303 -17.60 -7.32 5.81
CA GLU A 303 -17.91 -6.05 6.51
C GLU A 303 -18.06 -6.22 8.03
N ASN A 304 -18.71 -7.31 8.46
CA ASN A 304 -18.89 -7.61 9.89
C ASN A 304 -17.56 -7.89 10.60
N GLN A 305 -16.61 -8.55 9.93
CA GLN A 305 -15.29 -8.82 10.49
C GLN A 305 -14.49 -7.52 10.57
N VAL A 306 -14.53 -6.68 9.53
CA VAL A 306 -13.87 -5.36 9.52
C VAL A 306 -14.42 -4.45 10.62
N ALA A 307 -15.74 -4.42 10.81
CA ALA A 307 -16.37 -3.65 11.89
C ALA A 307 -15.96 -4.19 13.27
N SER A 308 -15.98 -5.52 13.45
CA SER A 308 -15.63 -6.14 14.72
C SER A 308 -14.16 -5.94 15.09
N ILE A 309 -13.22 -6.08 14.14
CA ILE A 309 -11.80 -5.88 14.42
C ILE A 309 -11.47 -4.40 14.64
N SER A 310 -12.16 -3.49 13.95
CA SER A 310 -12.03 -2.04 14.18
C SER A 310 -12.48 -1.66 15.59
N ARG A 311 -13.61 -2.20 16.05
CA ARG A 311 -14.08 -2.05 17.44
C ARG A 311 -13.13 -2.64 18.46
N TRP A 312 -12.58 -3.82 18.19
CA TRP A 312 -11.56 -4.40 19.04
C TRP A 312 -10.34 -3.47 19.16
N LEU A 313 -9.79 -2.98 18.04
CA LEU A 313 -8.66 -2.05 18.04
C LEU A 313 -8.94 -0.76 18.82
N CYS A 314 -10.15 -0.19 18.71
CA CYS A 314 -10.54 1.04 19.42
C CYS A 314 -10.63 0.84 20.94
N ASN A 315 -10.94 -0.39 21.39
CA ASN A 315 -11.17 -0.74 22.79
C ASN A 315 -9.98 -1.39 23.49
N LEU A 316 -8.88 -1.67 22.77
CA LEU A 316 -7.59 -2.02 23.39
C LEU A 316 -7.06 -0.84 24.19
#